data_AF-B5YJ05-F1
#
_entry.id   AF-B5YJ05-F1
#
_cell.length_a   1.000
_cell.length_b   1.000
_cell.length_c   1.000
_cell.angle_alpha   90.00
_cell.angle_beta   90.00
_cell.angle_gamma   90.00
#
_symmetry.space_group_name_H-M   'P 1'
#
loop_
_entity.id
_entity.type
_entity.pdbx_description
1 polymer ?
#
loop_
_entity_poly.entity_id
_entity_poly.type
_entity_poly.pdbx_seq_one_letter_code
_entity_poly.pdbx_strand_id
1 'polypeptide(L)'
;MVNQTLINALLILFLIFIPVSLYAEDLFQKGIEQYRQENYEEALEIFKKIYRTQPSTLASFYLGLTYKQIGDYRSAKKYFYNSLTDIPRINDAYLELAEVLYHLGELKEAMQWLTEAEKQFIMPSKILFLKGLVFSKMGRFEEARKAFERAKSIDSALTQVSDLQIALTYSAERKIKEAMKTLEGLIKIEPQTDIAEFASDYLAALKTAIKELSIYLSLGYQYDDNVVSKPTTLIGVSAVDEISGKRDSAQVANMKLSWKPLLSGNLFIIGDFGIYTKNYFSSYKFDTTMSTITFTPGINIGKGFITLPLSYFHMWLNEREYMSLFSLTPTVSLQIAAGHIFQFSAGYGKREMLKYTADADPNEDRDSNQYSISAGYFYPFKEKGVFYSKYEYMIDDTQGINWDSLSHRLSAGVVCPLTEKLILQIAGDHTWQNYRNINTYTGRGVKGFPETAEKRRDQIYSLTAGVIFEISKTLRTNLSYYHLRADSNFPIYDYKRNIYSVELSFSF
;
A
#
# COMPACT_ATOMS: atom_id res chain seq x y z
N MET A 1 44.41 -54.62 -67.74
CA MET A 1 44.07 -53.23 -68.11
C MET A 1 42.97 -52.75 -67.19
N VAL A 2 43.34 -52.05 -66.11
CA VAL A 2 42.37 -51.42 -65.20
C VAL A 2 41.80 -50.22 -65.93
N ASN A 3 40.48 -50.15 -66.00
CA ASN A 3 39.74 -49.27 -66.89
C ASN A 3 39.91 -47.80 -66.47
N GLN A 4 40.76 -47.05 -67.18
CA GLN A 4 41.11 -45.64 -66.93
C GLN A 4 39.87 -44.73 -66.78
N THR A 5 38.76 -45.11 -67.43
CA THR A 5 37.46 -44.43 -67.37
C THR A 5 36.77 -44.53 -66.00
N LEU A 6 36.95 -45.63 -65.26
CA LEU A 6 36.35 -45.79 -63.93
C LEU A 6 37.08 -44.92 -62.88
N ILE A 7 38.41 -44.81 -62.99
CA ILE A 7 39.25 -43.97 -62.13
C ILE A 7 38.96 -42.49 -62.38
N ASN A 8 38.81 -42.08 -63.65
CA ASN A 8 38.47 -40.70 -64.01
C ASN A 8 37.04 -40.31 -63.57
N ALA A 9 36.07 -41.23 -63.64
CA ALA A 9 34.71 -40.98 -63.16
C ALA A 9 34.65 -40.83 -61.62
N LEU A 10 35.41 -41.64 -60.88
CA LEU A 10 35.52 -41.53 -59.42
C LEU A 10 36.25 -40.24 -58.98
N LEU A 11 37.31 -39.83 -59.68
CA LEU A 11 38.02 -38.56 -59.41
C LEU A 11 37.15 -37.34 -59.68
N ILE A 12 36.33 -37.35 -60.74
CA ILE A 12 35.40 -36.26 -61.06
C ILE A 12 34.25 -36.22 -60.05
N LEU A 13 33.74 -37.37 -59.58
CA LEU A 13 32.74 -37.40 -58.50
C LEU A 13 33.32 -36.91 -57.16
N PHE A 14 34.59 -37.21 -56.87
CA PHE A 14 35.30 -36.74 -55.68
C PHE A 14 35.56 -35.22 -55.74
N LEU A 15 35.91 -34.67 -56.92
CA LEU A 15 36.20 -33.25 -57.13
C LEU A 15 34.95 -32.34 -57.15
N ILE A 16 33.76 -32.87 -57.42
CA ILE A 16 32.51 -32.08 -57.45
C ILE A 16 31.86 -31.97 -56.05
N PHE A 17 32.13 -32.90 -55.12
CA PHE A 17 31.59 -32.86 -53.75
C PHE A 17 32.49 -32.16 -52.71
N ILE A 18 33.79 -31.98 -52.99
CA ILE A 18 34.73 -31.32 -52.07
C ILE A 18 34.59 -29.77 -51.96
N PRO A 19 34.14 -28.99 -52.97
CA PRO A 19 34.15 -27.53 -52.85
C PRO A 19 32.96 -26.97 -52.05
N VAL A 20 31.85 -27.71 -51.91
CA VAL A 20 30.68 -27.24 -51.15
C VAL A 20 30.86 -27.44 -49.64
N SER A 21 31.52 -28.54 -49.23
CA SER A 21 31.79 -28.84 -47.81
C SER A 21 32.78 -27.87 -47.18
N LEU A 22 33.89 -27.55 -47.86
CA LEU A 22 34.91 -26.63 -47.32
C LEU A 22 34.42 -25.18 -47.24
N TYR A 23 33.59 -24.73 -48.19
CA TYR A 23 33.03 -23.38 -48.18
C TYR A 23 31.96 -23.19 -47.11
N ALA A 24 31.16 -24.22 -46.82
CA ALA A 24 30.16 -24.20 -45.75
C ALA A 24 30.81 -24.15 -44.36
N GLU A 25 31.93 -24.85 -44.15
CA GLU A 25 32.65 -24.90 -42.88
C GLU A 25 33.37 -23.57 -42.56
N ASP A 26 33.97 -22.92 -43.56
CA ASP A 26 34.56 -21.58 -43.45
C ASP A 26 33.51 -20.51 -43.12
N LEU A 27 32.35 -20.55 -43.79
CA LEU A 27 31.25 -19.62 -43.53
C LEU A 27 30.63 -19.82 -42.13
N PHE A 28 30.56 -21.07 -41.67
CA PHE A 28 30.06 -21.39 -40.33
C PHE A 28 30.95 -20.81 -39.23
N GLN A 29 32.27 -20.99 -39.34
CA GLN A 29 33.24 -20.40 -38.41
C GLN A 29 33.16 -18.88 -38.41
N LYS A 30 32.99 -18.26 -39.59
CA LYS A 30 32.78 -16.82 -39.70
C LYS A 30 31.51 -16.37 -38.97
N GLY A 31 30.41 -17.11 -39.07
CA GLY A 31 29.17 -16.82 -38.35
C GLY A 31 29.34 -16.89 -36.84
N ILE A 32 30.03 -17.92 -36.33
CA ILE A 32 30.36 -18.06 -34.90
C ILE A 32 31.23 -16.89 -34.43
N GLU A 33 32.23 -16.51 -35.22
CA GLU A 33 33.14 -15.41 -34.88
C GLU A 33 32.38 -14.08 -34.79
N GLN A 34 31.51 -13.77 -35.76
CA GLN A 34 30.65 -12.58 -35.69
C GLN A 34 29.75 -12.61 -34.44
N TYR A 35 29.16 -13.77 -34.13
CA TYR A 35 28.34 -13.92 -32.91
C TYR A 35 29.16 -13.67 -31.63
N ARG A 36 30.40 -14.17 -31.57
CA ARG A 36 31.31 -13.97 -30.42
C ARG A 36 31.79 -12.53 -30.29
N GLN A 37 31.91 -11.82 -31.41
CA GLN A 37 32.21 -10.39 -31.45
C GLN A 37 30.99 -9.50 -31.18
N GLU A 38 29.84 -10.10 -30.85
CA GLU A 38 28.56 -9.40 -30.58
C GLU A 38 27.97 -8.67 -31.81
N ASN A 39 28.48 -8.96 -33.01
CA ASN A 39 27.95 -8.47 -34.27
C ASN A 39 26.76 -9.35 -34.70
N TYR A 40 25.65 -9.25 -33.95
CA TYR A 40 24.53 -10.19 -34.07
C TYR A 40 23.79 -10.07 -35.40
N GLU A 41 23.68 -8.88 -35.99
CA GLU A 41 23.06 -8.66 -37.29
C GLU A 41 23.86 -9.33 -38.42
N GLU A 42 25.18 -9.19 -38.42
CA GLU A 42 26.08 -9.84 -39.37
C GLU A 42 26.06 -11.36 -39.21
N ALA A 43 26.12 -11.83 -37.95
CA ALA A 43 25.96 -13.24 -37.63
C ALA A 43 24.63 -13.78 -38.14
N LEU A 44 23.55 -13.01 -38.00
CA LEU A 44 22.22 -13.40 -38.43
C LEU A 44 22.14 -13.61 -39.94
N GLU A 45 22.68 -12.68 -40.73
CA GLU A 45 22.69 -12.81 -42.18
C GLU A 45 23.55 -13.99 -42.65
N ILE A 46 24.68 -14.23 -41.99
CA ILE A 46 25.53 -15.41 -42.25
C ILE A 46 24.78 -16.70 -41.94
N PHE A 47 24.20 -16.82 -40.74
CA PHE A 47 23.49 -18.03 -40.33
C PHE A 47 22.19 -18.25 -41.11
N LYS A 48 21.49 -17.19 -41.55
CA LYS A 48 20.36 -17.32 -42.50
C LYS A 48 20.81 -17.87 -43.83
N LYS A 49 21.95 -17.39 -44.36
CA LYS A 49 22.53 -17.91 -45.61
C LYS A 49 22.89 -19.37 -45.48
N ILE A 50 23.59 -19.75 -44.41
CA ILE A 50 23.95 -21.15 -44.10
C ILE A 50 22.69 -22.01 -44.03
N TYR A 51 21.67 -21.58 -43.28
CA TYR A 51 20.43 -22.34 -43.11
C TYR A 51 19.65 -22.50 -44.41
N ARG A 52 19.69 -21.51 -45.31
CA ARG A 52 19.07 -21.62 -46.65
C ARG A 52 19.79 -22.60 -47.56
N THR A 53 21.12 -22.64 -47.52
CA THR A 53 21.92 -23.53 -48.37
C THR A 53 21.99 -24.95 -47.85
N GLN A 54 22.08 -25.12 -46.53
CA GLN A 54 22.18 -26.40 -45.86
C GLN A 54 21.49 -26.32 -44.49
N PRO A 55 20.17 -26.54 -44.43
CA PRO A 55 19.45 -26.64 -43.16
C PRO A 55 20.07 -27.74 -42.29
N SER A 56 20.39 -27.40 -41.05
CA SER A 56 20.87 -28.35 -40.05
C SER A 56 20.41 -27.95 -38.66
N THR A 57 20.45 -28.88 -37.71
CA THR A 57 20.15 -28.61 -36.31
C THR A 57 21.14 -27.62 -35.73
N LEU A 58 22.42 -27.71 -36.11
CA LEU A 58 23.47 -26.77 -35.71
C LEU A 58 23.23 -25.36 -36.25
N ALA A 59 22.89 -25.22 -37.54
CA ALA A 59 22.53 -23.93 -38.11
C ALA A 59 21.26 -23.36 -37.44
N SER A 60 20.28 -24.21 -37.11
CA SER A 60 19.08 -23.80 -36.36
C SER A 60 19.44 -23.32 -34.97
N PHE A 61 20.32 -24.01 -34.24
CA PHE A 61 20.73 -23.62 -32.90
C PHE A 61 21.41 -22.26 -32.88
N TYR A 62 22.37 -22.01 -33.77
CA TYR A 62 23.04 -20.71 -33.87
C TYR A 62 22.12 -19.60 -34.38
N LEU A 63 21.18 -19.89 -35.28
CA LEU A 63 20.11 -18.93 -35.61
C LEU A 63 19.27 -18.59 -34.39
N GLY A 64 18.86 -19.59 -33.61
CA GLY A 64 18.12 -19.40 -32.36
C GLY A 64 18.87 -18.50 -31.37
N LEU A 65 20.15 -18.79 -31.13
CA LEU A 65 21.04 -17.98 -30.29
C LEU A 65 21.10 -16.54 -30.79
N THR A 66 21.32 -16.35 -32.09
CA THR A 66 21.44 -15.02 -32.69
C THR A 66 20.13 -14.23 -32.58
N TYR A 67 18.99 -14.83 -32.89
CA TYR A 67 17.68 -14.19 -32.71
C TYR A 67 17.38 -13.86 -31.24
N LYS A 68 17.80 -14.72 -30.30
CA LYS A 68 17.66 -14.46 -28.86
C LYS A 68 18.43 -13.20 -28.46
N GLN A 69 19.67 -13.03 -28.91
CA GLN A 69 20.48 -11.84 -28.58
C GLN A 69 19.92 -10.56 -29.20
N ILE A 70 19.31 -10.64 -30.40
CA ILE A 70 18.62 -9.52 -31.05
C ILE A 70 17.28 -9.18 -30.35
N GLY A 71 16.78 -10.05 -29.47
CA GLY A 71 15.51 -9.89 -28.76
C GLY A 71 14.28 -10.35 -29.54
N ASP A 72 14.45 -10.96 -30.73
CA ASP A 72 13.36 -11.62 -31.45
C ASP A 72 13.13 -13.03 -30.90
N TYR A 73 12.53 -13.07 -29.71
CA TYR A 73 12.21 -14.32 -29.02
C TYR A 73 11.25 -15.23 -29.80
N ARG A 74 10.40 -14.69 -30.68
CA ARG A 74 9.48 -15.51 -31.48
C ARG A 74 10.23 -16.29 -32.54
N SER A 75 11.14 -15.65 -33.26
CA SER A 75 12.02 -16.33 -34.22
C SER A 75 12.96 -17.29 -33.50
N ALA A 76 13.55 -16.88 -32.38
CA ALA A 76 14.42 -17.73 -31.57
C ALA A 76 13.72 -19.04 -31.16
N LYS A 77 12.47 -18.96 -30.68
CA LYS A 77 11.65 -20.13 -30.31
C LYS A 77 11.59 -21.15 -31.44
N LYS A 78 11.26 -20.69 -32.66
CA LYS A 78 11.13 -21.56 -33.84
C LYS A 78 12.43 -22.32 -34.11
N TYR A 79 13.55 -21.62 -34.13
CA TYR A 79 14.84 -22.23 -34.49
C TYR A 79 15.39 -23.13 -33.38
N PHE A 80 15.19 -22.78 -32.10
CA PHE A 80 15.52 -23.70 -31.00
C PHE A 80 14.66 -24.95 -31.00
N TYR A 81 13.35 -24.83 -31.27
CA TYR A 81 12.45 -25.96 -31.42
C TYR A 81 12.98 -26.94 -32.49
N ASN A 82 13.31 -26.42 -33.68
CA ASN A 82 13.88 -27.24 -34.76
C ASN A 82 15.19 -27.94 -34.32
N SER A 83 16.09 -27.23 -33.63
CA SER A 83 17.35 -27.84 -33.14
C SER A 83 17.15 -28.95 -32.09
N LEU A 84 15.98 -29.00 -31.44
CA LEU A 84 15.60 -30.03 -30.48
C LEU A 84 14.81 -31.19 -31.08
N THR A 85 14.06 -30.96 -32.15
CA THR A 85 13.18 -31.98 -32.76
C THR A 85 13.81 -32.67 -33.96
N ASP A 86 14.71 -31.99 -34.67
CA ASP A 86 15.38 -32.54 -35.84
C ASP A 86 16.61 -33.39 -35.42
N ILE A 87 17.02 -34.32 -36.28
CA ILE A 87 18.15 -35.24 -36.01
C ILE A 87 19.37 -34.80 -36.83
N PRO A 88 20.58 -34.68 -36.21
CA PRO A 88 20.90 -34.97 -34.81
C PRO A 88 20.50 -33.83 -33.86
N ARG A 89 19.97 -34.19 -32.69
CA ARG A 89 19.49 -33.26 -31.67
C ARG A 89 20.61 -32.47 -30.99
N ILE A 90 20.36 -31.20 -30.68
CA ILE A 90 21.23 -30.38 -29.82
C ILE A 90 20.61 -30.22 -28.44
N ASN A 91 21.21 -30.86 -27.43
CA ASN A 91 20.69 -30.84 -26.06
C ASN A 91 20.77 -29.45 -25.40
N ASP A 92 21.76 -28.63 -25.75
CA ASP A 92 21.92 -27.27 -25.21
C ASP A 92 20.71 -26.38 -25.51
N ALA A 93 19.99 -26.66 -26.59
CA ALA A 93 18.79 -25.93 -26.98
C ALA A 93 17.63 -26.07 -25.99
N TYR A 94 17.62 -27.05 -25.07
CA TYR A 94 16.60 -27.17 -24.04
C TYR A 94 16.58 -25.96 -23.11
N LEU A 95 17.77 -25.55 -22.65
CA LEU A 95 17.94 -24.42 -21.75
C LEU A 95 17.50 -23.13 -22.47
N GLU A 96 18.02 -22.94 -23.68
CA GLU A 96 17.76 -21.76 -24.50
C GLU A 96 16.28 -21.62 -24.88
N LEU A 97 15.62 -22.72 -25.30
CA LEU A 97 14.20 -22.71 -25.63
C LEU A 97 13.35 -22.37 -24.40
N ALA A 98 13.65 -22.98 -23.24
CA ALA A 98 12.91 -22.71 -22.02
C ALA A 98 13.03 -21.24 -21.57
N GLU A 99 14.21 -20.63 -21.75
CA GLU A 99 14.44 -19.22 -21.43
C GLU A 99 13.67 -18.31 -22.37
N VAL A 100 13.72 -18.59 -23.69
CA VAL A 100 12.92 -17.87 -24.68
C VAL A 100 11.42 -17.96 -24.37
N LEU A 101 10.91 -19.14 -24.03
CA LEU A 101 9.51 -19.34 -23.64
C LEU A 101 9.15 -18.59 -22.35
N TYR A 102 10.08 -18.50 -21.39
CA TYR A 102 9.92 -17.69 -20.19
C TYR A 102 9.75 -16.20 -20.54
N HIS A 103 10.57 -15.66 -21.46
CA HIS A 103 10.45 -14.27 -21.92
C HIS A 103 9.14 -14.01 -22.67
N LEU A 104 8.69 -14.96 -23.50
CA LEU A 104 7.41 -14.90 -24.21
C LEU A 104 6.18 -15.03 -23.29
N GLY A 105 6.36 -15.45 -22.03
CA GLY A 105 5.26 -15.72 -21.10
C GLY A 105 4.54 -17.05 -21.35
N GLU A 106 5.12 -17.91 -22.17
CA GLU A 106 4.58 -19.23 -22.53
C GLU A 106 5.00 -20.29 -21.48
N LEU A 107 4.66 -20.01 -20.23
CA LEU A 107 5.23 -20.69 -19.06
C LEU A 107 4.91 -22.20 -19.00
N LYS A 108 3.75 -22.62 -19.51
CA LYS A 108 3.34 -24.03 -19.52
C LYS A 108 4.23 -24.86 -20.45
N GLU A 109 4.54 -24.32 -21.63
CA GLU A 109 5.40 -24.98 -22.60
C GLU A 109 6.85 -25.00 -22.09
N ALA A 110 7.32 -23.91 -21.46
CA ALA A 110 8.63 -23.87 -20.81
C ALA A 110 8.78 -25.02 -19.81
N MET A 111 7.77 -25.23 -18.94
CA MET A 111 7.78 -26.33 -17.97
C MET A 111 7.81 -27.72 -18.61
N GLN A 112 7.18 -27.91 -19.77
CA GLN A 112 7.23 -29.19 -20.49
C GLN A 112 8.65 -29.51 -20.95
N TRP A 113 9.31 -28.57 -21.62
CA TRP A 113 10.68 -28.73 -22.09
C TRP A 113 11.68 -28.90 -20.94
N LEU A 114 11.54 -28.11 -19.86
CA LEU A 114 12.38 -28.24 -18.67
C LEU A 114 12.22 -29.59 -17.97
N THR A 115 11.00 -30.12 -17.90
CA THR A 115 10.74 -31.43 -17.30
C THR A 115 11.36 -32.56 -18.12
N GLU A 116 11.32 -32.44 -19.44
CA GLU A 116 11.94 -33.42 -20.32
C GLU A 116 13.47 -33.36 -20.26
N ALA A 117 14.06 -32.16 -20.22
CA ALA A 117 15.50 -31.98 -20.00
C ALA A 117 15.97 -32.58 -18.66
N GLU A 118 15.19 -32.38 -17.59
CA GLU A 118 15.47 -32.91 -16.26
C GLU A 118 15.47 -34.45 -16.24
N LYS A 119 14.52 -35.12 -16.91
CA LYS A 119 14.50 -36.59 -17.03
C LYS A 119 15.74 -37.15 -17.72
N GLN A 120 16.30 -36.39 -18.65
CA GLN A 120 17.48 -36.75 -19.42
C GLN A 120 18.78 -36.29 -18.75
N PHE A 121 18.72 -35.72 -17.54
CA PHE A 121 19.85 -35.20 -16.77
C PHE A 121 20.68 -34.15 -17.53
N ILE A 122 20.04 -33.38 -18.41
CA ILE A 122 20.70 -32.31 -19.17
C ILE A 122 20.88 -31.11 -18.26
N MET A 123 22.13 -30.68 -18.03
CA MET A 123 22.49 -29.49 -17.24
C MET A 123 21.64 -29.32 -15.95
N PRO A 124 21.66 -30.28 -15.03
CA PRO A 124 20.65 -30.41 -13.98
C PRO A 124 20.51 -29.16 -13.10
N SER A 125 21.62 -28.50 -12.76
CA SER A 125 21.61 -27.27 -11.95
C SER A 125 20.92 -26.10 -12.68
N LYS A 126 21.29 -25.85 -13.95
CA LYS A 126 20.72 -24.77 -14.78
C LYS A 126 19.24 -24.99 -15.10
N ILE A 127 18.85 -26.23 -15.39
CA ILE A 127 17.44 -26.58 -15.62
C ILE A 127 16.61 -26.35 -14.36
N LEU A 128 17.11 -26.74 -13.18
CA LEU A 128 16.43 -26.46 -11.90
C LEU A 128 16.31 -24.97 -11.62
N PHE A 129 17.37 -24.20 -11.88
CA PHE A 129 17.35 -22.75 -11.72
C PHE A 129 16.27 -22.10 -12.62
N LEU A 130 16.20 -22.50 -13.90
CA LEU A 130 15.21 -21.96 -14.82
C LEU A 130 13.77 -22.41 -14.48
N LYS A 131 13.58 -23.62 -13.96
CA LYS A 131 12.29 -24.05 -13.37
C LYS A 131 11.88 -23.13 -12.22
N GLY A 132 12.84 -22.73 -11.38
CA GLY A 132 12.61 -21.77 -10.31
C GLY A 132 12.05 -20.44 -10.83
N LEU A 133 12.68 -19.87 -11.88
CA LEU A 133 12.21 -18.64 -12.52
C LEU A 133 10.80 -18.79 -13.09
N VAL A 134 10.51 -19.89 -13.78
CA VAL A 134 9.18 -20.16 -14.36
C VAL A 134 8.12 -20.32 -13.28
N PHE A 135 8.39 -21.07 -12.21
CA PHE A 135 7.47 -21.19 -11.08
C PHE A 135 7.21 -19.85 -10.39
N SER A 136 8.23 -19.02 -10.22
CA SER A 136 8.09 -17.68 -9.63
C SER A 136 7.15 -16.81 -10.47
N LYS A 137 7.32 -16.80 -11.80
CA LYS A 137 6.45 -16.07 -12.74
C LYS A 137 5.02 -16.62 -12.82
N MET A 138 4.82 -17.90 -12.48
CA MET A 138 3.49 -18.51 -12.31
C MET A 138 2.82 -18.19 -10.96
N GLY A 139 3.50 -17.50 -10.03
CA GLY A 139 3.03 -17.30 -8.65
C GLY A 139 3.15 -18.54 -7.75
N ARG A 140 3.85 -19.58 -8.20
CA ARG A 140 4.09 -20.83 -7.47
C ARG A 140 5.35 -20.71 -6.63
N PHE A 141 5.33 -19.78 -5.68
CA PHE A 141 6.53 -19.30 -4.96
C PHE A 141 7.26 -20.37 -4.15
N GLU A 142 6.53 -21.30 -3.53
CA GLU A 142 7.15 -22.38 -2.74
C GLU A 142 7.94 -23.36 -3.63
N GLU A 143 7.41 -23.69 -4.80
CA GLU A 143 8.08 -24.56 -5.77
C GLU A 143 9.25 -23.85 -6.43
N ALA A 144 9.13 -22.55 -6.67
CA ALA A 144 10.22 -21.71 -7.13
C ALA A 144 11.42 -21.77 -6.17
N ARG A 145 11.19 -21.52 -4.87
CA ARG A 145 12.23 -21.61 -3.85
C ARG A 145 12.87 -22.99 -3.77
N LYS A 146 12.07 -24.06 -3.76
CA LYS A 146 12.60 -25.44 -3.76
C LYS A 146 13.50 -25.72 -4.98
N ALA A 147 13.13 -25.21 -6.14
CA ALA A 147 13.93 -25.38 -7.35
C ALA A 147 15.27 -24.62 -7.28
N PHE A 148 15.26 -23.38 -6.79
CA PHE A 148 16.49 -22.60 -6.54
C PHE A 148 17.40 -23.25 -5.50
N GLU A 149 16.83 -23.71 -4.38
CA GLU A 149 17.55 -24.44 -3.33
C GLU A 149 18.25 -25.69 -3.87
N ARG A 150 17.56 -26.47 -4.71
CA ARG A 150 18.17 -27.64 -5.37
C ARG A 150 19.23 -27.23 -6.38
N ALA A 151 19.03 -26.17 -7.15
CA ALA A 151 20.01 -25.69 -8.13
C ALA A 151 21.35 -25.33 -7.47
N LYS A 152 21.32 -24.53 -6.40
CA LYS A 152 22.55 -24.17 -5.66
C LYS A 152 23.20 -25.35 -4.93
N SER A 153 22.43 -26.36 -4.53
CA SER A 153 23.00 -27.55 -3.90
C SER A 153 23.81 -28.43 -4.86
N ILE A 154 23.53 -28.33 -6.17
CA ILE A 154 24.22 -29.09 -7.22
C ILE A 154 25.42 -28.30 -7.75
N ASP A 155 25.27 -26.98 -7.88
CA ASP A 155 26.28 -26.10 -8.46
C ASP A 155 26.49 -24.89 -7.55
N SER A 156 27.65 -24.85 -6.89
CA SER A 156 27.98 -23.76 -5.97
C SER A 156 28.09 -22.40 -6.67
N ALA A 157 28.39 -22.36 -7.97
CA ALA A 157 28.41 -21.12 -8.74
C ALA A 157 27.02 -20.48 -8.88
N LEU A 158 25.96 -21.27 -8.70
CA LEU A 158 24.58 -20.77 -8.70
C LEU A 158 24.09 -20.32 -7.33
N THR A 159 24.88 -20.44 -6.27
CA THR A 159 24.46 -20.12 -4.89
C THR A 159 23.98 -18.68 -4.78
N GLN A 160 24.83 -17.73 -5.16
CA GLN A 160 24.54 -16.32 -4.97
C GLN A 160 23.31 -15.86 -5.78
N VAL A 161 23.24 -16.26 -7.05
CA VAL A 161 22.08 -15.93 -7.91
C VAL A 161 20.81 -16.63 -7.45
N SER A 162 20.89 -17.87 -6.93
CA SER A 162 19.73 -18.58 -6.39
C SER A 162 19.21 -17.93 -5.11
N ASP A 163 20.09 -17.50 -4.21
CA ASP A 163 19.72 -16.80 -2.98
C ASP A 163 19.07 -15.44 -3.28
N LEU A 164 19.56 -14.74 -4.30
CA LEU A 164 18.92 -13.51 -4.78
C LEU A 164 17.49 -13.81 -5.26
N GLN A 165 17.31 -14.81 -6.12
CA GLN A 165 15.99 -15.17 -6.64
C GLN A 165 15.05 -15.67 -5.54
N ILE A 166 15.56 -16.35 -4.50
CA ILE A 166 14.78 -16.73 -3.32
C ILE A 166 14.31 -15.50 -2.56
N ALA A 167 15.19 -14.51 -2.33
CA ALA A 167 14.83 -13.26 -1.67
C ALA A 167 13.76 -12.48 -2.47
N LEU A 168 13.93 -12.37 -3.79
CA LEU A 168 12.95 -11.74 -4.68
C LEU A 168 11.61 -12.49 -4.67
N THR A 169 11.64 -13.82 -4.61
CA THR A 169 10.45 -14.67 -4.49
C THR A 169 9.73 -14.45 -3.16
N TYR A 170 10.45 -14.36 -2.04
CA TYR A 170 9.86 -13.99 -0.75
C TYR A 170 9.24 -12.59 -0.79
N SER A 171 9.90 -11.64 -1.46
CA SER A 171 9.39 -10.29 -1.62
C SER A 171 8.10 -10.26 -2.45
N ALA A 172 8.04 -11.02 -3.54
CA ALA A 172 6.83 -11.20 -4.37
C ALA A 172 5.68 -11.85 -3.58
N GLU A 173 5.98 -12.76 -2.65
CA GLU A 173 5.00 -13.36 -1.72
C GLU A 173 4.64 -12.42 -0.53
N ARG A 174 5.14 -11.18 -0.49
CA ARG A 174 5.01 -10.23 0.63
C ARG A 174 5.59 -10.72 1.97
N LYS A 175 6.44 -11.74 1.94
CA LYS A 175 7.21 -12.22 3.10
C LYS A 175 8.49 -11.39 3.25
N ILE A 176 8.30 -10.11 3.59
CA ILE A 176 9.40 -9.13 3.54
C ILE A 176 10.49 -9.43 4.58
N LYS A 177 10.12 -9.93 5.78
CA LYS A 177 11.10 -10.30 6.80
C LYS A 177 12.04 -11.40 6.32
N GLU A 178 11.48 -12.42 5.68
CA GLU A 178 12.22 -13.53 5.09
C GLU A 178 13.08 -13.05 3.92
N ALA A 179 12.53 -12.19 3.05
CA ALA A 179 13.30 -11.57 1.96
C ALA A 179 14.52 -10.79 2.49
N MET A 180 14.33 -9.94 3.49
CA MET A 180 15.39 -9.16 4.12
C MET A 180 16.45 -10.07 4.75
N LYS A 181 16.03 -11.11 5.48
CA LYS A 181 16.95 -12.09 6.09
C LYS A 181 17.79 -12.81 5.03
N THR A 182 17.19 -13.21 3.91
CA THR A 182 17.92 -13.85 2.81
C THR A 182 18.93 -12.90 2.16
N LEU A 183 18.54 -11.63 1.92
CA LEU A 183 19.46 -10.61 1.38
C LEU A 183 20.63 -10.34 2.34
N GLU A 184 20.36 -10.22 3.64
CA GLU A 184 21.41 -10.03 4.66
C GLU A 184 22.38 -11.22 4.71
N GLY A 185 21.87 -12.45 4.56
CA GLY A 185 22.69 -13.65 4.42
C GLY A 185 23.56 -13.63 3.16
N LEU A 186 22.98 -13.30 2.01
CA LEU A 186 23.66 -13.21 0.73
C LEU A 186 24.81 -12.20 0.76
N ILE A 187 24.55 -10.98 1.28
CA ILE A 187 25.54 -9.90 1.37
C ILE A 187 26.72 -10.31 2.28
N LYS A 188 26.46 -11.07 3.34
CA LYS A 188 27.49 -11.46 4.31
C LYS A 188 28.49 -12.49 3.75
N ILE A 189 28.05 -13.34 2.83
CA ILE A 189 28.87 -14.44 2.31
C ILE A 189 29.87 -13.92 1.27
N GLU A 190 29.39 -13.16 0.28
CA GLU A 190 30.19 -12.66 -0.85
C GLU A 190 29.93 -11.15 -1.05
N PRO A 191 30.53 -10.27 -0.22
CA PRO A 191 30.19 -8.85 -0.19
C PRO A 191 30.71 -8.03 -1.39
N GLN A 192 31.56 -8.61 -2.24
CA GLN A 192 32.25 -7.90 -3.34
C GLN A 192 31.80 -8.36 -4.73
N THR A 193 30.50 -8.59 -4.92
CA THR A 193 29.94 -8.94 -6.23
C THR A 193 28.80 -7.98 -6.59
N ASP A 194 28.54 -7.83 -7.89
CA ASP A 194 27.42 -7.01 -8.41
C ASP A 194 26.07 -7.49 -7.86
N ILE A 195 25.92 -8.80 -7.61
CA ILE A 195 24.72 -9.38 -7.01
C ILE A 195 24.57 -8.93 -5.55
N ALA A 196 25.66 -8.86 -4.79
CA ALA A 196 25.63 -8.39 -3.41
C ALA A 196 25.36 -6.87 -3.33
N GLU A 197 25.89 -6.09 -4.28
CA GLU A 197 25.56 -4.67 -4.41
C GLU A 197 24.07 -4.48 -4.70
N PHE A 198 23.53 -5.17 -5.71
CA PHE A 198 22.10 -5.16 -6.00
C PHE A 198 21.26 -5.59 -4.80
N ALA A 199 21.67 -6.64 -4.09
CA ALA A 199 20.97 -7.12 -2.89
C ALA A 199 20.98 -6.07 -1.76
N SER A 200 22.08 -5.33 -1.60
CA SER A 200 22.22 -4.25 -0.64
C SER A 200 21.27 -3.09 -0.96
N ASP A 201 21.23 -2.66 -2.22
CA ASP A 201 20.33 -1.61 -2.69
C ASP A 201 18.86 -2.02 -2.52
N TYR A 202 18.54 -3.26 -2.86
CA TYR A 202 17.20 -3.81 -2.68
C TYR A 202 16.81 -3.89 -1.21
N LEU A 203 17.72 -4.32 -0.34
CA LEU A 203 17.52 -4.34 1.11
C LEU A 203 17.31 -2.93 1.68
N ALA A 204 18.08 -1.94 1.21
CA ALA A 204 17.94 -0.54 1.61
C ALA A 204 16.59 0.04 1.17
N ALA A 205 16.14 -0.29 -0.06
CA ALA A 205 14.83 0.10 -0.57
C ALA A 205 13.70 -0.52 0.27
N LEU A 206 13.78 -1.81 0.61
CA LEU A 206 12.81 -2.48 1.49
C LEU A 206 12.78 -1.82 2.89
N LYS A 207 13.94 -1.56 3.49
CA LYS A 207 14.05 -0.88 4.79
C LYS A 207 13.46 0.53 4.75
N THR A 208 13.67 1.26 3.66
CA THR A 208 13.15 2.64 3.50
C THR A 208 11.64 2.65 3.27
N ALA A 209 11.12 1.70 2.49
CA ALA A 209 9.69 1.55 2.25
C ALA A 209 8.92 1.19 3.52
N ILE A 210 9.59 0.57 4.50
CA ILE A 210 8.99 0.12 5.74
C ILE A 210 9.41 1.01 6.91
N LYS A 211 8.58 2.01 7.21
CA LYS A 211 8.65 2.72 8.50
C LYS A 211 7.81 1.99 9.54
N GLU A 212 8.44 1.13 10.34
CA GLU A 212 7.79 0.44 11.45
C GLU A 212 7.34 1.41 12.54
N LEU A 213 8.14 2.43 12.84
CA LEU A 213 7.78 3.50 13.76
C LEU A 213 7.81 4.83 13.02
N SER A 214 6.79 5.64 13.21
CA SER A 214 6.78 7.03 12.76
C SER A 214 6.32 7.95 13.87
N ILE A 215 6.99 9.08 14.00
CA ILE A 215 6.70 10.09 15.02
C ILE A 215 6.34 11.38 14.32
N TYR A 216 5.19 11.93 14.69
CA TYR A 216 4.70 13.22 14.26
C TYR A 216 4.63 14.14 15.46
N LEU A 217 5.26 15.31 15.36
CA LEU A 217 5.19 16.38 16.37
C LEU A 217 4.70 17.64 15.68
N SER A 218 3.77 18.38 16.27
CA SER A 218 3.44 19.72 15.80
C SER A 218 3.24 20.70 16.95
N LEU A 219 3.59 21.95 16.67
CA LEU A 219 3.36 23.09 17.54
C LEU A 219 2.74 24.20 16.69
N GLY A 220 1.73 24.88 17.23
CA GLY A 220 1.04 25.92 16.50
C GLY A 220 0.34 26.93 17.36
N TYR A 221 -0.22 27.91 16.66
CA TYR A 221 -1.03 28.99 17.17
C TYR A 221 -2.43 28.87 16.59
N GLN A 222 -3.45 29.08 17.42
CA GLN A 222 -4.84 29.16 16.99
C GLN A 222 -5.48 30.45 17.48
N TYR A 223 -6.26 31.10 16.62
CA TYR A 223 -7.22 32.13 17.01
C TYR A 223 -8.63 31.54 16.94
N ASP A 224 -9.37 31.63 18.04
CA ASP A 224 -10.70 31.08 18.23
C ASP A 224 -11.68 32.20 18.52
N ASP A 225 -12.67 32.41 17.65
CA ASP A 225 -13.62 33.50 17.84
C ASP A 225 -14.79 33.13 18.77
N ASN A 226 -14.85 31.87 19.21
CA ASN A 226 -15.88 31.38 20.11
C ASN A 226 -15.40 30.16 20.93
N VAL A 227 -14.70 30.45 22.03
CA VAL A 227 -14.24 29.49 23.04
C VAL A 227 -15.46 28.84 23.70
N VAL A 228 -15.78 27.63 23.26
CA VAL A 228 -16.89 26.84 23.79
C VAL A 228 -16.58 26.41 25.23
N SER A 229 -17.54 26.67 26.13
CA SER A 229 -17.36 26.49 27.57
C SER A 229 -17.55 25.04 28.05
N LYS A 230 -17.06 24.76 29.27
CA LYS A 230 -17.34 23.53 30.04
C LYS A 230 -18.86 23.36 30.24
N PRO A 231 -19.36 22.15 30.56
CA PRO A 231 -20.69 22.00 31.15
C PRO A 231 -20.77 22.89 32.39
N THR A 232 -21.78 23.74 32.41
CA THR A 232 -22.09 24.60 33.55
C THR A 232 -23.21 23.94 34.36
N THR A 233 -23.20 24.10 35.68
CA THR A 233 -24.34 23.72 36.53
C THR A 233 -25.45 24.77 36.47
N LEU A 234 -25.18 25.91 35.81
CA LEU A 234 -26.15 26.96 35.58
C LEU A 234 -27.07 26.56 34.42
N ILE A 235 -28.38 26.74 34.59
CA ILE A 235 -29.35 26.51 33.54
C ILE A 235 -29.91 27.86 33.11
N GLY A 236 -29.89 28.11 31.81
CA GLY A 236 -30.54 29.25 31.17
C GLY A 236 -29.62 30.35 30.66
N VAL A 237 -29.97 31.64 30.78
CA VAL A 237 -29.15 32.73 30.16
C VAL A 237 -27.74 32.83 30.69
N SER A 238 -27.52 32.55 31.98
CA SER A 238 -26.18 32.47 32.52
C SER A 238 -25.34 31.37 31.87
N ALA A 239 -25.97 30.32 31.31
CA ALA A 239 -25.30 29.32 30.48
C ALA A 239 -25.04 29.84 29.06
N VAL A 240 -26.02 30.51 28.43
CA VAL A 240 -25.88 31.07 27.06
C VAL A 240 -24.73 32.09 26.97
N ASP A 241 -24.64 33.00 27.95
CA ASP A 241 -23.59 34.02 28.04
C ASP A 241 -22.20 33.43 28.36
N GLU A 242 -22.17 32.22 28.93
CA GLU A 242 -20.92 31.48 29.14
C GLU A 242 -20.45 30.74 27.88
N ILE A 243 -21.38 30.31 27.01
CA ILE A 243 -21.18 29.39 25.88
C ILE A 243 -20.79 30.09 24.56
N SER A 244 -21.13 31.37 24.37
CA SER A 244 -20.98 32.03 23.07
C SER A 244 -20.24 33.38 23.09
N GLY A 245 -19.53 33.68 21.99
CA GLY A 245 -18.96 35.00 21.70
C GLY A 245 -17.63 35.33 22.40
N LYS A 246 -17.06 34.39 23.15
CA LYS A 246 -15.77 34.57 23.83
C LYS A 246 -14.62 34.29 22.87
N ARG A 247 -13.79 35.29 22.61
CA ARG A 247 -12.65 35.17 21.69
C ARG A 247 -11.37 34.97 22.49
N ASP A 248 -10.51 34.09 22.02
CA ASP A 248 -9.19 33.94 22.59
C ASP A 248 -8.21 33.33 21.59
N SER A 249 -6.93 33.41 21.90
CA SER A 249 -5.89 32.72 21.18
C SER A 249 -5.28 31.63 22.04
N ALA A 250 -4.76 30.58 21.40
CA ALA A 250 -4.21 29.42 22.08
C ALA A 250 -2.93 28.95 21.43
N GLN A 251 -2.07 28.35 22.24
CA GLN A 251 -1.04 27.45 21.77
C GLN A 251 -1.63 26.06 21.62
N VAL A 252 -1.27 25.37 20.53
CA VAL A 252 -1.61 23.96 20.33
C VAL A 252 -0.35 23.13 20.14
N ALA A 253 -0.32 21.96 20.75
CA ALA A 253 0.72 20.97 20.50
C ALA A 253 0.09 19.61 20.22
N ASN A 254 0.70 18.85 19.32
CA ASN A 254 0.24 17.51 18.96
C ASN A 254 1.45 16.57 18.87
N MET A 255 1.31 15.37 19.39
CA MET A 255 2.23 14.27 19.21
C MET A 255 1.42 13.07 18.73
N LYS A 256 1.88 12.42 17.66
CA LYS A 256 1.37 11.11 17.23
C LYS A 256 2.53 10.15 17.03
N LEU A 257 2.43 8.99 17.64
CA LEU A 257 3.29 7.84 17.43
C LEU A 257 2.48 6.78 16.68
N SER A 258 2.99 6.30 15.55
CA SER A 258 2.38 5.22 14.77
C SER A 258 3.37 4.07 14.66
N TRP A 259 2.94 2.89 15.10
CA TRP A 259 3.69 1.64 15.07
C TRP A 259 3.00 0.64 14.15
N LYS A 260 3.75 0.11 13.19
CA LYS A 260 3.29 -0.81 12.13
C LYS A 260 4.29 -1.95 12.02
N PRO A 261 4.20 -2.97 12.89
CA PRO A 261 5.15 -4.06 12.88
C PRO A 261 5.04 -4.84 11.58
N LEU A 262 6.19 -5.28 11.09
CA LEU A 262 6.24 -6.22 9.98
C LEU A 262 5.70 -7.58 10.42
N LEU A 263 4.57 -7.99 9.88
CA LEU A 263 4.02 -9.34 10.08
C LEU A 263 4.12 -10.13 8.77
N SER A 264 4.26 -11.45 8.88
CA SER A 264 4.25 -12.34 7.71
C SER A 264 2.82 -12.74 7.34
N GLY A 265 2.59 -12.97 6.04
CA GLY A 265 1.29 -13.37 5.51
C GLY A 265 0.31 -12.21 5.35
N ASN A 266 -0.98 -12.48 5.58
CA ASN A 266 -2.05 -11.52 5.30
C ASN A 266 -2.41 -10.62 6.49
N LEU A 267 -1.89 -10.90 7.68
CA LEU A 267 -2.19 -10.14 8.89
C LEU A 267 -1.35 -8.86 8.93
N PHE A 268 -1.95 -7.78 9.43
CA PHE A 268 -1.24 -6.54 9.74
C PHE A 268 -1.79 -5.94 11.02
N ILE A 269 -0.98 -5.11 11.67
CA ILE A 269 -1.34 -4.37 12.88
C ILE A 269 -0.93 -2.92 12.70
N ILE A 270 -1.76 -2.00 13.17
CA ILE A 270 -1.42 -0.59 13.32
C ILE A 270 -1.73 -0.19 14.76
N GLY A 271 -0.73 0.29 15.48
CA GLY A 271 -0.88 0.94 16.79
C GLY A 271 -0.66 2.43 16.64
N ASP A 272 -1.63 3.25 17.04
CA ASP A 272 -1.51 4.70 17.08
C ASP A 272 -1.65 5.17 18.53
N PHE A 273 -0.76 6.06 18.97
CA PHE A 273 -0.89 6.83 20.20
C PHE A 273 -0.80 8.31 19.88
N GLY A 274 -1.75 9.09 20.36
CA GLY A 274 -1.84 10.52 20.13
C GLY A 274 -2.03 11.30 21.43
N ILE A 275 -1.39 12.46 21.53
CA ILE A 275 -1.67 13.48 22.55
C ILE A 275 -1.82 14.82 21.84
N TYR A 276 -2.89 15.53 22.14
CA TYR A 276 -3.17 16.89 21.68
C TYR A 276 -3.42 17.79 22.88
N THR A 277 -2.79 18.95 22.93
CA THR A 277 -3.04 19.98 23.94
C THR A 277 -3.45 21.29 23.29
N LYS A 278 -4.39 21.99 23.92
CA LYS A 278 -4.78 23.36 23.59
C LYS A 278 -4.80 24.19 24.86
N ASN A 279 -3.93 25.17 24.93
CA ASN A 279 -3.79 26.06 26.08
C ASN A 279 -4.11 27.49 25.63
N TYR A 280 -5.21 28.05 26.13
CA TYR A 280 -5.62 29.42 25.86
C TYR A 280 -4.80 30.42 26.67
N PHE A 281 -4.53 31.59 26.11
CA PHE A 281 -3.75 32.61 26.81
C PHE A 281 -4.54 33.32 27.91
N SER A 282 -5.85 33.50 27.73
CA SER A 282 -6.70 34.22 28.69
C SER A 282 -7.73 33.31 29.36
N SER A 283 -8.20 32.28 28.65
CA SER A 283 -9.35 31.47 29.02
C SER A 283 -8.95 30.08 29.54
N TYR A 284 -7.93 30.03 30.40
CA TYR A 284 -7.28 28.81 30.93
C TYR A 284 -8.25 27.75 31.49
N LYS A 285 -9.43 28.16 31.97
CA LYS A 285 -10.48 27.23 32.43
C LYS A 285 -10.95 26.26 31.35
N PHE A 286 -10.71 26.55 30.07
CA PHE A 286 -11.09 25.75 28.91
C PHE A 286 -9.91 25.07 28.22
N ASP A 287 -8.74 25.06 28.85
CA ASP A 287 -7.59 24.32 28.34
C ASP A 287 -7.93 22.84 28.22
N THR A 288 -7.51 22.20 27.13
CA THR A 288 -7.79 20.78 26.89
C THR A 288 -6.53 19.99 26.70
N THR A 289 -6.53 18.78 27.25
CA THR A 289 -5.55 17.74 26.91
C THR A 289 -6.32 16.50 26.50
N MET A 290 -6.10 16.05 25.27
CA MET A 290 -6.75 14.89 24.67
C MET A 290 -5.69 13.83 24.41
N SER A 291 -5.94 12.60 24.82
CA SER A 291 -5.13 11.45 24.47
C SER A 291 -5.97 10.41 23.74
N THR A 292 -5.35 9.68 22.83
CA THR A 292 -5.99 8.60 22.09
C THR A 292 -5.02 7.46 21.91
N ILE A 293 -5.44 6.25 22.23
CA ILE A 293 -4.75 5.03 21.86
C ILE A 293 -5.66 4.20 20.96
N THR A 294 -5.15 3.80 19.80
CA THR A 294 -5.88 3.00 18.83
C THR A 294 -5.05 1.78 18.44
N PHE A 295 -5.63 0.60 18.56
CA PHE A 295 -5.06 -0.65 18.11
C PHE A 295 -5.93 -1.22 16.99
N THR A 296 -5.35 -1.41 15.80
CA THR A 296 -6.07 -1.83 14.59
C THR A 296 -5.43 -3.10 14.03
N PRO A 297 -5.81 -4.29 14.50
CA PRO A 297 -5.53 -5.53 13.80
C PRO A 297 -6.34 -5.58 12.50
N GLY A 298 -5.74 -6.14 11.47
CA GLY A 298 -6.37 -6.33 10.18
C GLY A 298 -5.85 -7.53 9.41
N ILE A 299 -6.64 -7.94 8.42
CA ILE A 299 -6.31 -9.03 7.51
C ILE A 299 -6.57 -8.58 6.08
N ASN A 300 -5.58 -8.75 5.21
CA ASN A 300 -5.72 -8.58 3.78
C ASN A 300 -6.55 -9.72 3.19
N ILE A 301 -7.54 -9.38 2.38
CA ILE A 301 -8.39 -10.31 1.62
C ILE A 301 -8.24 -9.97 0.13
N GLY A 302 -8.43 -10.92 -0.78
CA GLY A 302 -8.04 -10.79 -2.20
C GLY A 302 -8.12 -9.38 -2.83
N LYS A 303 -9.31 -8.75 -2.83
CA LYS A 303 -9.50 -7.37 -3.32
C LYS A 303 -9.78 -6.36 -2.20
N GLY A 304 -9.18 -6.48 -1.02
CA GLY A 304 -9.53 -5.62 0.10
C GLY A 304 -8.85 -5.97 1.41
N PHE A 305 -9.42 -5.52 2.52
CA PHE A 305 -8.97 -5.88 3.86
C PHE A 305 -10.10 -5.71 4.88
N ILE A 306 -10.01 -6.46 5.97
CA ILE A 306 -10.89 -6.31 7.13
C ILE A 306 -10.04 -5.79 8.29
N THR A 307 -10.58 -4.83 9.04
CA THR A 307 -9.94 -4.27 10.24
C THR A 307 -10.88 -4.28 11.43
N LEU A 308 -10.32 -4.30 12.62
CA LEU A 308 -11.03 -4.16 13.89
C LEU A 308 -10.38 -3.07 14.74
N PRO A 309 -10.56 -1.77 14.41
CA PRO A 309 -10.09 -0.67 15.26
C PRO A 309 -10.71 -0.75 16.65
N LEU A 310 -9.85 -0.81 17.66
CA LEU A 310 -10.16 -0.60 19.07
C LEU A 310 -9.54 0.72 19.49
N SER A 311 -10.33 1.67 19.98
CA SER A 311 -9.84 2.99 20.36
C SER A 311 -10.29 3.34 21.77
N TYR A 312 -9.39 3.94 22.54
CA TYR A 312 -9.70 4.61 23.80
C TYR A 312 -9.28 6.06 23.69
N PHE A 313 -10.26 6.94 23.79
CA PHE A 313 -10.13 8.38 23.78
C PHE A 313 -10.34 8.90 25.21
N HIS A 314 -9.53 9.86 25.63
CA HIS A 314 -9.63 10.47 26.94
C HIS A 314 -9.35 11.97 26.86
N MET A 315 -10.17 12.78 27.54
CA MET A 315 -10.06 14.24 27.54
C MET A 315 -10.03 14.76 28.98
N TRP A 316 -9.04 15.61 29.24
CA TRP A 316 -8.99 16.53 30.37
C TRP A 316 -9.44 17.91 29.91
N LEU A 317 -10.19 18.57 30.78
CA LEU A 317 -10.63 19.94 30.58
C LEU A 317 -10.20 20.78 31.81
N ASN A 318 -9.12 21.54 31.64
CA ASN A 318 -8.25 22.03 32.70
C ASN A 318 -7.66 20.83 33.48
N GLU A 319 -7.72 20.86 34.82
CA GLU A 319 -7.19 19.82 35.71
C GLU A 319 -8.21 18.71 36.06
N ARG A 320 -9.32 18.60 35.32
CA ARG A 320 -10.37 17.60 35.60
C ARG A 320 -10.56 16.68 34.40
N GLU A 321 -10.65 15.39 34.69
CA GLU A 321 -11.12 14.39 33.73
C GLU A 321 -12.50 14.82 33.23
N TYR A 322 -12.69 14.87 31.92
CA TYR A 322 -13.89 15.41 31.31
C TYR A 322 -14.73 14.35 30.59
N MET A 323 -14.06 13.51 29.81
CA MET A 323 -14.71 12.46 29.04
C MET A 323 -13.71 11.34 28.78
N SER A 324 -14.17 10.10 28.83
CA SER A 324 -13.55 8.99 28.11
C SER A 324 -14.53 8.32 27.14
N LEU A 325 -14.00 7.76 26.05
CA LEU A 325 -14.75 7.03 25.05
C LEU A 325 -13.96 5.81 24.61
N PHE A 326 -14.48 4.62 24.91
CA PHE A 326 -14.03 3.39 24.29
C PHE A 326 -14.85 3.14 23.02
N SER A 327 -14.22 2.71 21.93
CA SER A 327 -14.92 2.35 20.69
C SER A 327 -14.31 1.13 20.01
N LEU A 328 -15.18 0.32 19.40
CA LEU A 328 -14.87 -0.86 18.60
C LEU A 328 -15.58 -0.75 17.25
N THR A 329 -14.86 -0.80 16.13
CA THR A 329 -15.46 -0.49 14.81
C THR A 329 -15.06 -1.46 13.69
N PRO A 330 -15.51 -2.74 13.72
CA PRO A 330 -15.30 -3.68 12.63
C PRO A 330 -15.58 -3.05 11.27
N THR A 331 -14.60 -3.11 10.36
CA THR A 331 -14.65 -2.42 9.07
C THR A 331 -14.17 -3.35 7.96
N VAL A 332 -14.99 -3.52 6.93
CA VAL A 332 -14.66 -4.23 5.70
C VAL A 332 -14.36 -3.20 4.61
N SER A 333 -13.19 -3.29 3.99
CA SER A 333 -12.77 -2.43 2.88
C SER A 333 -12.61 -3.27 1.61
N LEU A 334 -13.31 -2.90 0.54
CA LEU A 334 -13.32 -3.62 -0.74
C LEU A 334 -12.92 -2.69 -1.88
N GLN A 335 -11.93 -3.11 -2.65
CA GLN A 335 -11.51 -2.48 -3.87
C GLN A 335 -12.29 -3.06 -5.06
N ILE A 336 -13.27 -2.31 -5.55
CA ILE A 336 -14.13 -2.77 -6.65
C ILE A 336 -13.52 -2.47 -8.03
N ALA A 337 -12.71 -1.42 -8.11
CA ALA A 337 -11.94 -1.02 -9.29
C ALA A 337 -10.59 -0.41 -8.85
N ALA A 338 -9.65 -0.24 -9.78
CA ALA A 338 -8.32 0.31 -9.48
C ALA A 338 -8.44 1.67 -8.77
N GLY A 339 -7.90 1.77 -7.54
CA GLY A 339 -8.04 2.95 -6.69
C GLY A 339 -9.42 3.21 -6.06
N HIS A 340 -10.49 2.50 -6.40
CA HIS A 340 -11.84 2.74 -5.83
C HIS A 340 -12.14 1.79 -4.68
N ILE A 341 -12.17 2.31 -3.45
CA ILE A 341 -12.36 1.53 -2.22
C ILE A 341 -13.70 1.89 -1.58
N PHE A 342 -14.51 0.88 -1.28
CA PHE A 342 -15.74 1.01 -0.50
C PHE A 342 -15.53 0.40 0.88
N GLN A 343 -15.97 1.11 1.92
CA GLN A 343 -15.87 0.68 3.30
C GLN A 343 -17.25 0.54 3.92
N PHE A 344 -17.45 -0.52 4.69
CA PHE A 344 -18.63 -0.73 5.50
C PHE A 344 -18.20 -1.03 6.93
N SER A 345 -18.81 -0.34 7.88
CA SER A 345 -18.45 -0.50 9.29
C SER A 345 -19.69 -0.59 10.17
N ALA A 346 -19.57 -1.37 11.24
CA ALA A 346 -20.48 -1.37 12.36
C ALA A 346 -19.69 -1.00 13.61
N GLY A 347 -20.17 -0.04 14.39
CA GLY A 347 -19.47 0.51 15.55
C GLY A 347 -20.25 0.35 16.84
N TYR A 348 -19.52 0.04 17.92
CA TYR A 348 -19.98 0.18 19.30
C TYR A 348 -19.07 1.19 20.01
N GLY A 349 -19.66 2.04 20.85
CA GLY A 349 -18.93 2.96 21.72
C GLY A 349 -19.52 3.00 23.12
N LYS A 350 -18.68 3.26 24.11
CA LYS A 350 -19.11 3.54 25.48
C LYS A 350 -18.48 4.86 25.91
N ARG A 351 -19.33 5.87 26.13
CA ARG A 351 -18.92 7.20 26.57
C ARG A 351 -19.19 7.35 28.06
N GLU A 352 -18.18 7.84 28.77
CA GLU A 352 -18.28 8.21 30.19
C GLU A 352 -17.88 9.67 30.31
N MET A 353 -18.74 10.47 30.92
CA MET A 353 -18.58 11.91 31.09
C MET A 353 -18.29 12.22 32.56
N LEU A 354 -17.64 13.37 32.80
CA LEU A 354 -17.45 13.88 34.15
C LEU A 354 -18.80 14.09 34.86
N LYS A 355 -18.97 13.43 36.01
CA LYS A 355 -20.14 13.58 36.88
C LYS A 355 -19.94 14.76 37.83
N TYR A 356 -20.83 15.75 37.77
CA TYR A 356 -20.81 16.88 38.69
C TYR A 356 -21.85 16.69 39.80
N THR A 357 -21.40 16.52 41.05
CA THR A 357 -22.18 16.65 42.30
C THR A 357 -23.30 15.62 42.55
N ALA A 358 -23.71 15.48 43.82
CA ALA A 358 -24.76 14.55 44.25
C ALA A 358 -26.19 15.00 43.87
N ASP A 359 -26.37 16.27 43.48
CA ASP A 359 -27.67 16.90 43.19
C ASP A 359 -27.93 17.12 41.68
N ALA A 360 -27.11 16.54 40.79
CA ALA A 360 -27.31 16.70 39.35
C ALA A 360 -28.61 16.05 38.86
N ASP A 361 -29.32 16.73 37.96
CA ASP A 361 -30.53 16.21 37.31
C ASP A 361 -30.19 14.91 36.55
N PRO A 362 -30.76 13.75 36.93
CA PRO A 362 -30.49 12.49 36.25
C PRO A 362 -30.80 12.52 34.76
N ASN A 363 -31.74 13.39 34.33
CA ASN A 363 -32.10 13.53 32.92
C ASN A 363 -31.01 14.19 32.07
N GLU A 364 -30.02 14.81 32.71
CA GLU A 364 -28.86 15.46 32.08
C GLU A 364 -27.59 14.59 32.09
N ASP A 365 -27.65 13.33 32.55
CA ASP A 365 -26.53 12.40 32.47
C ASP A 365 -26.23 12.04 31.00
N ARG A 366 -24.97 12.21 30.59
CA ARG A 366 -24.49 12.06 29.20
C ARG A 366 -23.68 10.80 28.96
N ASP A 367 -23.48 9.98 29.99
CA ASP A 367 -22.94 8.63 29.83
C ASP A 367 -23.82 7.85 28.85
N SER A 368 -23.19 7.11 27.93
CA SER A 368 -23.95 6.45 26.87
C SER A 368 -23.31 5.22 26.26
N ASN A 369 -24.18 4.39 25.68
CA ASN A 369 -23.80 3.37 24.71
C ASN A 369 -24.13 3.87 23.30
N GLN A 370 -23.15 3.81 22.41
CA GLN A 370 -23.26 4.30 21.05
C GLN A 370 -23.24 3.14 20.07
N TYR A 371 -24.16 3.14 19.12
CA TYR A 371 -24.25 2.13 18.07
C TYR A 371 -24.26 2.83 16.72
N SER A 372 -23.39 2.42 15.81
CA SER A 372 -23.31 3.05 14.50
C SER A 372 -23.19 2.04 13.36
N ILE A 373 -23.70 2.44 12.20
CA ILE A 373 -23.40 1.81 10.92
C ILE A 373 -22.93 2.88 9.96
N SER A 374 -21.94 2.56 9.13
CA SER A 374 -21.45 3.52 8.15
C SER A 374 -21.04 2.86 6.85
N ALA A 375 -21.15 3.65 5.78
CA ALA A 375 -20.68 3.33 4.45
C ALA A 375 -19.78 4.47 3.96
N GLY A 376 -18.59 4.12 3.48
CA GLY A 376 -17.59 5.06 2.99
C GLY A 376 -17.13 4.71 1.58
N TYR A 377 -16.74 5.73 0.84
CA TYR A 377 -16.08 5.63 -0.45
C TYR A 377 -14.78 6.42 -0.40
N PHE A 378 -13.70 5.81 -0.84
CA PHE A 378 -12.36 6.38 -0.87
C PHE A 378 -11.75 6.19 -2.25
N TYR A 379 -11.11 7.23 -2.74
CA TYR A 379 -10.42 7.26 -4.01
C TYR A 379 -9.06 7.94 -3.85
N PRO A 380 -8.00 7.18 -3.55
CA PRO A 380 -6.63 7.65 -3.73
C PRO A 380 -6.37 8.00 -5.21
N PHE A 381 -5.77 9.16 -5.45
CA PHE A 381 -5.38 9.64 -6.76
C PHE A 381 -4.10 10.47 -6.65
N LYS A 382 -3.20 10.39 -7.64
CA LYS A 382 -1.83 10.91 -7.51
C LYS A 382 -1.13 10.27 -6.28
N GLU A 383 0.17 10.49 -6.07
CA GLU A 383 0.89 9.81 -4.97
C GLU A 383 0.38 10.15 -3.56
N LYS A 384 -0.16 11.37 -3.37
CA LYS A 384 -0.57 11.91 -2.05
C LYS A 384 -2.04 12.36 -1.99
N GLY A 385 -2.80 12.21 -3.07
CA GLY A 385 -4.17 12.69 -3.13
C GLY A 385 -5.18 11.63 -2.69
N VAL A 386 -6.25 12.07 -2.04
CA VAL A 386 -7.37 11.20 -1.69
C VAL A 386 -8.66 12.02 -1.69
N PHE A 387 -9.70 11.47 -2.30
CA PHE A 387 -11.07 11.90 -2.09
C PHE A 387 -11.78 10.87 -1.22
N TYR A 388 -12.63 11.33 -0.31
CA TYR A 388 -13.51 10.45 0.43
C TYR A 388 -14.89 11.04 0.63
N SER A 389 -15.87 10.15 0.76
CA SER A 389 -17.23 10.47 1.18
C SER A 389 -17.72 9.36 2.12
N LYS A 390 -18.31 9.71 3.25
CA LYS A 390 -18.81 8.75 4.25
C LYS A 390 -20.18 9.17 4.72
N TYR A 391 -21.08 8.21 4.85
CA TYR A 391 -22.34 8.36 5.56
C TYR A 391 -22.32 7.48 6.81
N GLU A 392 -22.78 8.02 7.93
CA GLU A 392 -22.91 7.32 9.21
C GLU A 392 -24.30 7.56 9.79
N TYR A 393 -24.91 6.48 10.28
CA TYR A 393 -26.09 6.53 11.13
C TYR A 393 -25.67 6.07 12.52
N MET A 394 -26.06 6.83 13.55
CA MET A 394 -25.69 6.54 14.94
C MET A 394 -26.88 6.70 15.87
N ILE A 395 -26.97 5.79 16.82
CA ILE A 395 -27.85 5.85 18.00
C ILE A 395 -26.96 6.14 19.21
N ASP A 396 -27.27 7.19 19.95
CA ASP A 396 -26.60 7.55 21.21
C ASP A 396 -27.60 7.31 22.34
N ASP A 397 -27.44 6.18 23.03
CA ASP A 397 -28.32 5.70 24.10
C ASP A 397 -27.79 6.19 25.46
N THR A 398 -28.32 7.32 25.93
CA THR A 398 -27.81 8.03 27.11
C THR A 398 -28.57 7.67 28.38
N GLN A 399 -27.91 7.73 29.52
CA GLN A 399 -28.56 7.56 30.83
C GLN A 399 -29.59 8.66 31.09
N GLY A 400 -29.25 9.91 30.75
CA GLY A 400 -30.15 11.05 30.83
C GLY A 400 -31.01 11.18 29.58
N ILE A 401 -32.34 11.19 29.76
CA ILE A 401 -33.30 11.19 28.65
C ILE A 401 -33.20 12.42 27.75
N ASN A 402 -32.65 13.54 28.24
CA ASN A 402 -32.54 14.79 27.49
C ASN A 402 -31.46 14.73 26.40
N TRP A 403 -30.54 13.77 26.48
CA TRP A 403 -29.41 13.61 25.54
C TRP A 403 -29.59 12.47 24.54
N ASP A 404 -30.68 11.74 24.71
CA ASP A 404 -30.93 10.50 24.01
C ASP A 404 -31.27 10.79 22.55
N SER A 405 -30.49 10.28 21.60
CA SER A 405 -30.55 10.82 20.23
C SER A 405 -30.25 9.84 19.11
N LEU A 406 -30.71 10.22 17.92
CA LEU A 406 -30.41 9.57 16.65
C LEU A 406 -29.72 10.60 15.75
N SER A 407 -28.66 10.19 15.07
CA SER A 407 -27.94 11.09 14.16
C SER A 407 -27.61 10.46 12.83
N HIS A 408 -27.64 11.32 11.81
CA HIS A 408 -27.15 11.05 10.47
C HIS A 408 -25.98 12.01 10.22
N ARG A 409 -24.84 11.50 9.77
CA ARG A 409 -23.68 12.32 9.42
C ARG A 409 -23.22 12.01 8.01
N LEU A 410 -23.15 13.05 7.19
CA LEU A 410 -22.52 13.00 5.87
C LEU A 410 -21.19 13.75 5.95
N SER A 411 -20.11 13.06 5.59
CA SER A 411 -18.76 13.60 5.55
C SER A 411 -18.23 13.52 4.12
N ALA A 412 -17.56 14.56 3.65
CA ALA A 412 -16.81 14.49 2.40
C ALA A 412 -15.52 15.31 2.52
N GLY A 413 -14.47 14.87 1.84
CA GLY A 413 -13.22 15.60 1.84
C GLY A 413 -12.30 15.22 0.70
N VAL A 414 -11.35 16.11 0.44
CA VAL A 414 -10.31 15.94 -0.55
C VAL A 414 -8.99 16.45 0.01
N VAL A 415 -7.95 15.64 -0.14
CA VAL A 415 -6.56 16.04 -0.05
C VAL A 415 -6.02 16.02 -1.47
N CYS A 416 -5.57 17.17 -1.97
CA CYS A 416 -5.15 17.34 -3.34
C CYS A 416 -3.72 17.90 -3.38
N PRO A 417 -2.72 17.13 -3.84
CA PRO A 417 -1.41 17.70 -4.14
C PRO A 417 -1.53 18.62 -5.36
N LEU A 418 -1.36 19.92 -5.13
CA LEU A 418 -1.36 20.95 -6.16
C LEU A 418 0.00 21.03 -6.86
N THR A 419 1.08 20.85 -6.08
CA THR A 419 2.46 20.69 -6.56
C THR A 419 3.17 19.62 -5.71
N GLU A 420 4.45 19.36 -5.96
CA GLU A 420 5.25 18.45 -5.12
C GLU A 420 5.33 18.89 -3.65
N LYS A 421 5.32 20.21 -3.40
CA LYS A 421 5.46 20.79 -2.05
C LYS A 421 4.17 21.37 -1.48
N LEU A 422 3.12 21.55 -2.29
CA LEU A 422 1.90 22.23 -1.89
C LEU A 422 0.71 21.28 -1.94
N ILE A 423 0.06 21.08 -0.80
CA ILE A 423 -1.09 20.18 -0.65
C ILE A 423 -2.26 20.99 -0.12
N LEU A 424 -3.40 20.92 -0.83
CA LEU A 424 -4.67 21.47 -0.39
C LEU A 424 -5.46 20.38 0.34
N GLN A 425 -6.07 20.73 1.48
CA GLN A 425 -7.02 19.87 2.18
C GLN A 425 -8.34 20.62 2.39
N ILE A 426 -9.45 19.99 2.00
CA ILE A 426 -10.79 20.51 2.26
C ILE A 426 -11.64 19.34 2.75
N ALA A 427 -12.32 19.50 3.88
CA ALA A 427 -13.22 18.50 4.42
C ALA A 427 -14.44 19.19 5.02
N GLY A 428 -15.60 18.57 4.93
CA GLY A 428 -16.82 19.06 5.57
C GLY A 428 -17.68 17.94 6.10
N ASP A 429 -18.46 18.27 7.12
CA ASP A 429 -19.46 17.41 7.73
C ASP A 429 -20.81 18.12 7.80
N HIS A 430 -21.87 17.36 7.57
CA HIS A 430 -23.23 17.76 7.91
C HIS A 430 -23.85 16.67 8.78
N THR A 431 -24.19 17.02 10.01
CA THR A 431 -24.85 16.14 10.97
C THR A 431 -26.27 16.62 11.25
N TRP A 432 -27.24 15.74 11.09
CA TRP A 432 -28.60 15.91 11.60
C TRP A 432 -28.72 15.11 12.88
N GLN A 433 -29.04 15.76 13.99
CA GLN A 433 -29.19 15.12 15.29
C GLN A 433 -30.58 15.39 15.86
N ASN A 434 -31.36 14.33 16.02
CA ASN A 434 -32.72 14.39 16.54
C ASN A 434 -32.76 13.75 17.93
N TYR A 435 -33.20 14.52 18.92
CA TYR A 435 -33.35 14.02 20.29
C TYR A 435 -34.69 13.30 20.45
N ARG A 436 -34.67 12.18 21.15
CA ARG A 436 -35.78 11.22 21.22
C ARG A 436 -36.90 11.69 22.15
N ASN A 437 -36.57 12.47 23.17
CA ASN A 437 -37.49 12.89 24.22
C ASN A 437 -37.75 14.41 24.20
N ILE A 438 -38.89 14.81 24.76
CA ILE A 438 -39.15 16.23 25.06
C ILE A 438 -38.22 16.61 26.21
N ASN A 439 -37.45 17.68 26.03
CA ASN A 439 -36.48 18.08 27.05
C ASN A 439 -37.21 18.60 28.31
N THR A 440 -36.76 18.16 29.48
CA THR A 440 -37.45 18.42 30.76
C THR A 440 -37.53 19.89 31.16
N TYR A 441 -36.71 20.78 30.58
CA TYR A 441 -36.74 22.22 30.84
C TYR A 441 -37.66 23.02 29.91
N THR A 442 -38.07 22.44 28.77
CA THR A 442 -38.99 23.10 27.83
C THR A 442 -40.36 23.30 28.43
N GLY A 443 -41.01 24.44 28.12
CA GLY A 443 -42.32 24.78 28.65
C GLY A 443 -42.37 25.14 30.14
N ARG A 444 -41.22 25.32 30.80
CA ARG A 444 -41.13 25.69 32.22
C ARG A 444 -40.67 27.12 32.47
N GLY A 445 -40.60 27.96 31.43
CA GLY A 445 -40.09 29.33 31.53
C GLY A 445 -38.57 29.41 31.79
N VAL A 446 -37.84 28.33 31.57
CA VAL A 446 -36.38 28.30 31.71
C VAL A 446 -35.77 29.01 30.50
N LYS A 447 -35.28 30.23 30.73
CA LYS A 447 -34.76 31.12 29.69
C LYS A 447 -33.63 30.44 28.89
N GLY A 448 -33.69 30.39 27.56
CA GLY A 448 -32.73 29.63 26.72
C GLY A 448 -33.25 28.27 26.24
N PHE A 449 -34.41 27.86 26.74
CA PHE A 449 -35.20 26.74 26.25
C PHE A 449 -36.53 27.25 25.65
N PRO A 450 -37.10 26.55 24.66
CA PRO A 450 -38.43 26.87 24.13
C PRO A 450 -39.54 26.91 25.18
N GLU A 451 -40.49 27.83 25.00
CA GLU A 451 -41.73 27.91 25.81
C GLU A 451 -42.72 26.80 25.47
N THR A 452 -42.59 26.15 24.33
CA THR A 452 -43.38 24.99 23.92
C THR A 452 -42.67 23.71 24.34
N ALA A 453 -43.45 22.71 24.75
CA ALA A 453 -42.92 21.37 25.02
C ALA A 453 -42.56 20.69 23.69
N GLU A 454 -41.28 20.76 23.28
CA GLU A 454 -40.81 20.21 22.03
C GLU A 454 -39.49 19.44 22.16
N LYS A 455 -39.24 18.54 21.22
CA LYS A 455 -37.98 17.79 21.11
C LYS A 455 -36.91 18.65 20.46
N ARG A 456 -35.66 18.52 20.91
CA ARG A 456 -34.50 19.18 20.30
C ARG A 456 -34.13 18.55 18.95
N ARG A 457 -33.76 19.39 18.00
CA ARG A 457 -33.26 19.02 16.68
C ARG A 457 -32.13 19.96 16.30
N ASP A 458 -31.01 19.38 15.93
CA ASP A 458 -29.82 20.13 15.53
C ASP A 458 -29.41 19.78 14.10
N GLN A 459 -28.95 20.78 13.37
CA GLN A 459 -28.16 20.64 12.16
C GLN A 459 -26.80 21.26 12.39
N ILE A 460 -25.75 20.45 12.28
CA ILE A 460 -24.38 20.85 12.58
C ILE A 460 -23.57 20.75 11.30
N TYR A 461 -23.02 21.88 10.87
CA TYR A 461 -22.17 22.00 9.70
C TYR A 461 -20.75 22.28 10.15
N SER A 462 -19.80 21.48 9.69
CA SER A 462 -18.37 21.74 9.87
C SER A 462 -17.66 21.83 8.53
N LEU A 463 -16.70 22.76 8.42
CA LEU A 463 -15.82 22.89 7.27
C LEU A 463 -14.40 23.09 7.77
N THR A 464 -13.47 22.31 7.24
CA THR A 464 -12.04 22.52 7.38
C THR A 464 -11.46 22.79 6.00
N ALA A 465 -10.74 23.89 5.85
CA ALA A 465 -9.94 24.18 4.67
C ALA A 465 -8.52 24.49 5.11
N GLY A 466 -7.52 23.92 4.44
CA GLY A 466 -6.14 24.15 4.80
C GLY A 466 -5.16 23.88 3.68
N VAL A 467 -3.97 24.42 3.84
CA VAL A 467 -2.85 24.28 2.92
C VAL A 467 -1.64 23.82 3.71
N ILE A 468 -1.06 22.71 3.28
CA ILE A 468 0.19 22.19 3.79
C ILE A 468 1.29 22.54 2.80
N PHE A 469 2.37 23.14 3.30
CA PHE A 469 3.59 23.39 2.56
C PHE A 469 4.73 22.54 3.11
N GLU A 470 5.28 21.66 2.26
CA GLU A 470 6.42 20.80 2.58
C GLU A 470 7.73 21.59 2.40
N ILE A 471 8.35 21.93 3.53
CA ILE A 471 9.62 22.66 3.56
C ILE A 471 10.79 21.70 3.30
N SER A 472 10.72 20.51 3.89
CA SER A 472 11.68 19.41 3.70
C SER A 472 10.98 18.05 3.83
N LYS A 473 11.75 16.95 3.73
CA LYS A 473 11.23 15.59 3.97
C LYS A 473 10.67 15.37 5.39
N THR A 474 11.11 16.18 6.35
CA THR A 474 10.76 16.03 7.77
C THR A 474 9.99 17.22 8.33
N LEU A 475 10.02 18.39 7.68
CA LEU A 475 9.40 19.62 8.18
C LEU A 475 8.33 20.12 7.20
N ARG A 476 7.16 20.45 7.74
CA ARG A 476 6.06 21.09 7.01
C ARG A 476 5.40 22.19 7.83
N THR A 477 4.72 23.09 7.15
CA THR A 477 3.82 24.06 7.79
C THR A 477 2.40 23.84 7.30
N ASN A 478 1.42 24.05 8.18
CA ASN A 478 0.00 23.92 7.89
C ASN A 478 -0.71 25.22 8.26
N LEU A 479 -1.40 25.80 7.29
CA LEU A 479 -2.33 26.90 7.49
C LEU A 479 -3.73 26.33 7.36
N SER A 480 -4.57 26.48 8.38
CA SER A 480 -5.93 25.94 8.33
C SER A 480 -6.98 26.88 8.90
N TYR A 481 -8.18 26.75 8.37
CA TYR A 481 -9.39 27.41 8.79
C TYR A 481 -10.44 26.34 9.08
N TYR A 482 -11.06 26.45 10.24
CA TYR A 482 -12.16 25.60 10.67
C TYR A 482 -13.38 26.47 10.95
N HIS A 483 -14.51 26.09 10.38
CA HIS A 483 -15.81 26.70 10.60
C HIS A 483 -16.78 25.67 11.17
N LEU A 484 -17.55 26.06 12.17
CA LEU A 484 -18.64 25.29 12.75
C LEU A 484 -19.89 26.18 12.84
N ARG A 485 -21.02 25.66 12.36
CA ARG A 485 -22.35 26.21 12.61
C ARG A 485 -23.21 25.11 13.22
N ALA A 486 -23.70 25.34 14.42
CA ALA A 486 -24.74 24.52 15.05
C ALA A 486 -26.04 25.31 14.98
N ASP A 487 -26.95 24.88 14.12
CA ASP A 487 -28.33 25.38 14.03
C ASP A 487 -29.20 24.48 14.92
N SER A 488 -29.81 25.05 15.96
CA SER A 488 -30.66 24.30 16.88
C SER A 488 -31.99 25.02 17.08
N ASN A 489 -33.08 24.27 17.22
CA ASN A 489 -34.33 24.87 17.69
C ASN A 489 -34.26 25.30 19.17
N PHE A 490 -33.17 24.95 19.88
CA PHE A 490 -32.93 25.35 21.26
C PHE A 490 -31.86 26.45 21.27
N PRO A 491 -32.20 27.69 21.67
CA PRO A 491 -31.29 28.84 21.58
C PRO A 491 -29.92 28.64 22.25
N ILE A 492 -29.86 27.88 23.35
CA ILE A 492 -28.61 27.59 24.07
C ILE A 492 -27.61 26.74 23.26
N TYR A 493 -28.08 26.03 22.23
CA TYR A 493 -27.24 25.20 21.35
C TYR A 493 -27.08 25.79 19.95
N ASP A 494 -27.66 26.96 19.69
CA ASP A 494 -27.49 27.69 18.43
C ASP A 494 -26.27 28.61 18.51
N TYR A 495 -25.21 28.28 17.77
CA TYR A 495 -23.99 29.09 17.75
C TYR A 495 -23.16 28.86 16.50
N LYS A 496 -22.14 29.71 16.31
CA LYS A 496 -21.12 29.57 15.28
C LYS A 496 -19.73 29.73 15.88
N ARG A 497 -18.73 29.17 15.23
CA ARG A 497 -17.33 29.25 15.66
C ARG A 497 -16.40 29.18 14.46
N ASN A 498 -15.35 29.98 14.50
CA ASN A 498 -14.28 30.04 13.52
C ASN A 498 -12.94 29.90 14.23
N ILE A 499 -12.11 28.99 13.73
CA ILE A 499 -10.73 28.81 14.21
C ILE A 499 -9.78 28.98 13.04
N TYR A 500 -8.75 29.80 13.25
CA TYR A 500 -7.66 30.00 12.29
C TYR A 500 -6.38 29.47 12.93
N SER A 501 -5.65 28.62 12.22
CA SER A 501 -4.51 27.91 12.77
C SER A 501 -3.29 28.04 11.87
N VAL A 502 -2.13 28.19 12.51
CA VAL A 502 -0.80 28.06 11.87
C VAL A 502 0.00 27.07 12.68
N GLU A 503 0.45 25.99 12.04
CA GLU A 503 1.21 24.92 12.70
C GLU A 503 2.52 24.65 11.95
N LEU A 504 3.57 24.33 12.72
CA LEU A 504 4.80 23.74 12.23
C LEU A 504 4.84 22.29 12.70
N SER A 505 5.12 21.38 11.77
CA SER A 505 5.07 19.96 12.05
C SER A 505 6.30 19.23 11.56
N PHE A 506 6.75 18.29 12.37
CA PHE A 506 7.89 17.42 12.14
C PHE A 506 7.41 15.98 11.98
N SER A 507 8.04 15.23 11.08
CA SER A 507 7.78 13.81 10.86
C SER A 507 9.09 13.06 10.75
N PHE A 508 9.27 12.03 11.57
CA PHE A 508 10.47 11.19 11.66
C PHE A 508 10.13 9.78 11.20
#